data_AF-A0A059Y2S9-F1
#
_entry.id   AF-A0A059Y2S9-F1
#
_cell.length_a   1.000
_cell.length_b   1.000
_cell.length_c   1.000
_cell.angle_alpha   90.00
_cell.angle_beta   90.00
_cell.angle_gamma   90.00
#
_symmetry.space_group_name_H-M   'P 1'
#
loop_
_entity.id
_entity.type
_entity.pdbx_description
1 polymer ?
#
loop_
_entity_poly.entity_id
_entity_poly.type
_entity_poly.pdbx_seq_one_letter_code
_entity_poly.pdbx_strand_id
1 'polypeptide(L)'
;MPGKESNVEIVLNLKWVRLAVLIIPLCLAGIFLIFYLKPSLGLSISGLAFLTASIQAMAALSVVLFFMALRQYLKFRESQKVIPRTVVSENVLLQEAFHIGRYPYVDTSPNPEHQEEWVENVRMAIGGRLMDLLDSHPVPPEKLTIVLEEIKKGFRELLKVHYVEEAGRLSTLSLDEIYALIPSIFEKLSQDPQVLKRLKVDVPKEEQERLPVK
;
A
#
# COMPACT_ATOMS: atom_id res chain seq x y z
N MET A 1 -17.79 -16.04 -17.37
CA MET A 1 -17.82 -16.98 -16.22
C MET A 1 -16.40 -17.14 -15.67
N PRO A 2 -15.95 -16.34 -14.68
CA PRO A 2 -14.57 -16.36 -14.17
C PRO A 2 -14.39 -17.06 -12.80
N GLY A 3 -15.34 -17.89 -12.35
CA GLY A 3 -15.36 -18.42 -10.97
C GLY A 3 -14.71 -19.80 -10.74
N LYS A 4 -14.27 -20.51 -11.79
CA LYS A 4 -13.86 -21.92 -11.68
C LYS A 4 -12.35 -22.13 -11.59
N GLU A 5 -11.55 -21.30 -12.27
CA GLU A 5 -10.08 -21.39 -12.24
C GLU A 5 -9.50 -20.88 -10.91
N SER A 6 -10.08 -19.81 -10.36
CA SER A 6 -9.66 -19.21 -9.08
C SER A 6 -9.78 -20.19 -7.90
N ASN A 7 -10.83 -21.01 -7.85
CA ASN A 7 -11.03 -21.96 -6.74
C ASN A 7 -10.02 -23.11 -6.73
N VAL A 8 -9.51 -23.53 -7.90
CA VAL A 8 -8.54 -24.63 -7.99
C VAL A 8 -7.15 -24.16 -7.54
N GLU A 9 -6.73 -22.95 -7.96
CA GLU A 9 -5.48 -22.34 -7.49
C GLU A 9 -5.48 -22.10 -5.98
N ILE A 10 -6.60 -21.62 -5.41
CA ILE A 10 -6.72 -21.38 -3.96
C ILE A 10 -6.58 -22.69 -3.16
N VAL A 11 -7.21 -23.79 -3.62
CA VAL A 11 -7.13 -25.09 -2.94
C VAL A 11 -5.73 -25.71 -3.05
N LEU A 12 -5.04 -25.55 -4.17
CA LEU A 12 -3.64 -25.95 -4.32
C LEU A 12 -2.73 -25.11 -3.42
N ASN A 13 -2.93 -23.79 -3.34
CA ASN A 13 -2.09 -22.88 -2.57
C ASN A 13 -2.26 -23.05 -1.05
N LEU A 14 -3.47 -23.37 -0.56
CA LEU A 14 -3.68 -23.69 0.86
C LEU A 14 -2.94 -24.97 1.28
N LYS A 15 -2.79 -25.95 0.36
CA LYS A 15 -2.01 -27.17 0.62
C LYS A 15 -0.52 -26.88 0.73
N TRP A 16 0.03 -26.00 -0.13
CA TRP A 16 1.43 -25.59 -0.05
C TRP A 16 1.75 -24.78 1.21
N VAL A 17 0.85 -23.89 1.64
CA VAL A 17 0.99 -23.16 2.93
C VAL A 17 0.98 -24.13 4.11
N ARG A 18 0.03 -25.07 4.15
CA ARG A 18 -0.02 -26.10 5.20
C ARG A 18 1.23 -26.98 5.21
N LEU A 19 1.76 -27.31 4.02
CA LEU A 19 3.01 -28.05 3.89
C LEU A 19 4.20 -27.26 4.44
N ALA A 20 4.32 -25.97 4.12
CA ALA A 20 5.37 -25.10 4.63
C ALA A 20 5.31 -24.94 6.16
N VAL A 21 4.10 -24.76 6.72
CA VAL A 21 3.88 -24.67 8.18
C VAL A 21 4.20 -25.98 8.91
N LEU A 22 4.09 -27.14 8.24
CA LEU A 22 4.51 -28.43 8.79
C LEU A 22 6.01 -28.68 8.68
N ILE A 23 6.66 -28.21 7.60
CA ILE A 23 8.09 -28.41 7.35
C ILE A 23 8.95 -27.58 8.31
N ILE A 24 8.57 -26.35 8.63
CA ILE A 24 9.34 -25.46 9.51
C ILE A 24 9.59 -26.07 10.91
N PRO A 25 8.57 -26.57 11.65
CA PRO A 25 8.79 -27.27 12.92
C PRO A 25 9.59 -28.57 12.76
N LEU A 26 9.42 -29.29 11.66
CA LEU A 26 10.16 -30.52 11.37
C LEU A 26 11.66 -30.24 11.18
N CYS A 27 12.00 -29.15 10.49
CA CYS A 27 13.37 -28.68 10.31
C CYS A 27 13.98 -28.25 11.66
N LEU A 28 13.24 -27.50 12.49
CA LEU A 28 13.69 -27.11 13.83
C LEU A 28 13.92 -28.32 14.74
N ALA A 29 13.01 -29.30 14.70
CA ALA A 29 13.16 -30.57 15.41
C ALA A 29 14.38 -31.38 14.90
N GLY A 30 14.62 -31.40 13.59
CA GLY A 30 15.80 -32.04 12.99
C GLY A 30 17.11 -31.36 13.40
N ILE A 31 17.17 -30.03 13.44
CA ILE A 31 18.33 -29.28 13.96
C ILE A 31 18.56 -29.64 15.43
N PHE A 32 17.51 -29.62 16.26
CA PHE A 32 17.60 -29.99 17.68
C PHE A 32 18.10 -31.43 17.86
N LEU A 33 17.62 -32.36 17.03
CA LEU A 33 18.04 -33.76 17.04
C LEU A 33 19.52 -33.92 16.70
N ILE A 34 20.06 -33.17 15.73
CA ILE A 34 21.49 -33.17 15.38
C ILE A 34 22.33 -32.73 16.59
N PHE A 35 21.94 -31.63 17.24
CA PHE A 35 22.68 -31.11 18.39
C PHE A 35 22.56 -32.01 19.64
N TYR A 36 21.42 -32.68 19.81
CA TYR A 36 21.17 -33.60 20.94
C TYR A 36 21.79 -34.99 20.75
N LEU A 37 21.92 -35.49 19.51
CA LEU A 37 22.58 -36.77 19.18
C LEU A 37 24.10 -36.66 19.01
N LYS A 38 24.64 -35.43 18.89
CA LYS A 38 26.08 -35.14 18.78
C LYS A 38 26.93 -35.80 19.87
N PRO A 39 26.49 -35.95 21.14
CA PRO A 39 27.30 -36.59 22.18
C PRO A 39 27.31 -38.12 22.14
N SER A 40 26.36 -38.80 21.45
CA SER A 40 26.09 -40.22 21.69
C SER A 40 26.39 -41.19 20.53
N LEU A 41 26.59 -40.70 19.29
CA LEU A 41 26.58 -41.59 18.10
C LEU A 41 27.88 -41.77 17.32
N GLY A 42 28.99 -41.11 17.68
CA GLY A 42 30.29 -41.33 17.00
C GLY A 42 30.27 -41.08 15.48
N LEU A 43 29.30 -40.30 14.99
CA LEU A 43 29.13 -39.96 13.57
C LEU A 43 30.33 -39.15 13.06
N SER A 44 30.83 -39.50 11.88
CA SER A 44 31.94 -38.77 11.25
C SER A 44 31.54 -37.31 10.98
N ILE A 45 32.51 -36.39 11.13
CA ILE A 45 32.33 -34.94 10.97
C ILE A 45 31.68 -34.62 9.60
N SER A 46 32.04 -35.35 8.56
CA SER A 46 31.51 -35.22 7.20
C SER A 46 30.01 -35.59 7.09
N GLY A 47 29.57 -36.64 7.79
CA GLY A 47 28.16 -37.05 7.81
C GLY A 47 27.27 -36.03 8.56
N LEU A 48 27.78 -35.47 9.64
CA LEU A 48 27.09 -34.41 10.40
C LEU A 48 26.99 -33.10 9.61
N ALA A 49 28.05 -32.75 8.88
CA ALA A 49 28.08 -31.57 8.00
C ALA A 49 27.06 -31.70 6.86
N PHE A 50 26.97 -32.87 6.22
CA PHE A 50 25.99 -33.14 5.16
C PHE A 50 24.54 -33.06 5.66
N LEU A 51 24.25 -33.63 6.84
CA LEU A 51 22.92 -33.55 7.45
C LEU A 51 22.54 -32.10 7.75
N THR A 52 23.47 -31.33 8.32
CA THR A 52 23.26 -29.92 8.66
C THR A 52 23.00 -29.09 7.40
N ALA A 53 23.79 -29.28 6.34
CA ALA A 53 23.62 -28.60 5.07
C ALA A 53 22.28 -28.93 4.41
N SER A 54 21.83 -30.20 4.50
CA SER A 54 20.55 -30.64 3.95
C SER A 54 19.36 -30.01 4.69
N ILE A 55 19.42 -29.92 6.02
CA ILE A 55 18.37 -29.24 6.80
C ILE A 55 18.37 -27.74 6.54
N GLN A 56 19.54 -27.10 6.41
CA GLN A 56 19.63 -25.69 6.04
C GLN A 56 19.05 -25.41 4.65
N ALA A 57 19.32 -26.28 3.67
CA ALA A 57 18.75 -26.17 2.33
C ALA A 57 17.22 -26.32 2.34
N MET A 58 16.69 -27.28 3.11
CA MET A 58 15.24 -27.45 3.29
C MET A 58 14.59 -26.25 4.01
N ALA A 59 15.24 -25.71 5.03
CA ALA A 59 14.77 -24.53 5.74
C ALA A 59 14.73 -23.32 4.81
N ALA A 60 15.79 -23.07 4.03
CA ALA A 60 15.83 -21.98 3.06
C ALA A 60 14.71 -22.11 2.01
N LEU A 61 14.50 -23.31 1.47
CA LEU A 61 13.39 -23.58 0.53
C LEU A 61 12.03 -23.29 1.16
N SER A 62 11.82 -23.70 2.42
CA SER A 62 10.56 -23.49 3.14
C SER A 62 10.25 -22.00 3.36
N VAL A 63 11.28 -21.19 3.65
CA VAL A 63 11.14 -19.75 3.83
C VAL A 63 10.77 -19.08 2.50
N VAL A 64 11.41 -19.45 1.40
CA VAL A 64 11.07 -18.94 0.06
C VAL A 64 9.62 -19.27 -0.29
N LEU A 65 9.20 -20.53 -0.10
CA LEU A 65 7.82 -20.95 -0.36
C LEU A 65 6.81 -20.21 0.53
N PHE A 66 7.15 -19.99 1.80
CA PHE A 66 6.33 -19.21 2.72
C PHE A 66 6.13 -17.77 2.24
N PHE A 67 7.19 -17.06 1.84
CA PHE A 67 7.08 -15.69 1.34
C PHE A 67 6.32 -15.62 0.01
N MET A 68 6.50 -16.58 -0.89
CA MET A 68 5.72 -16.66 -2.12
C MET A 68 4.23 -16.83 -1.82
N ALA A 69 3.88 -17.73 -0.90
CA ALA A 69 2.50 -17.97 -0.52
C ALA A 69 1.90 -16.79 0.26
N LEU A 70 2.67 -16.13 1.13
CA LEU A 70 2.25 -14.91 1.82
C LEU A 70 1.94 -13.79 0.83
N ARG A 71 2.82 -13.56 -0.17
CA ARG A 71 2.60 -12.56 -1.22
C ARG A 71 1.32 -12.84 -2.01
N GLN A 72 1.06 -14.10 -2.35
CA GLN A 72 -0.17 -14.48 -3.05
C GLN A 72 -1.41 -14.33 -2.17
N TYR A 73 -1.32 -14.70 -0.89
CA TYR A 73 -2.40 -14.51 0.07
C TYR A 73 -2.74 -13.03 0.25
N LEU A 74 -1.74 -12.16 0.34
CA LEU A 74 -1.95 -10.71 0.41
C LEU A 74 -2.65 -10.19 -0.84
N LYS A 75 -2.19 -10.58 -2.04
CA LYS A 75 -2.87 -10.26 -3.30
C LYS A 75 -4.32 -10.76 -3.34
N PHE A 76 -4.56 -11.97 -2.84
CA PHE A 76 -5.89 -12.55 -2.78
C PHE A 76 -6.80 -11.78 -1.81
N ARG A 77 -6.31 -11.49 -0.60
CA ARG A 77 -7.04 -10.68 0.39
C ARG A 77 -7.37 -9.29 -0.15
N GLU A 78 -6.43 -8.69 -0.87
CA GLU A 78 -6.64 -7.41 -1.55
C GLU A 78 -7.70 -7.53 -2.66
N SER A 79 -7.69 -8.62 -3.44
CA SER A 79 -8.73 -8.90 -4.45
C SER A 79 -10.12 -9.17 -3.86
N GLN A 80 -10.18 -9.65 -2.61
CA GLN A 80 -11.43 -9.86 -1.89
C GLN A 80 -11.91 -8.63 -1.11
N LYS A 81 -11.12 -7.56 -1.06
CA LYS A 81 -11.52 -6.31 -0.41
C LYS A 81 -12.55 -5.62 -1.30
N VAL A 82 -13.80 -6.08 -1.23
CA VAL A 82 -14.95 -5.33 -1.70
C VAL A 82 -15.08 -4.15 -0.75
N ILE A 83 -14.50 -3.01 -1.12
CA ILE A 83 -14.75 -1.75 -0.42
C ILE A 83 -16.15 -1.34 -0.87
N PRO A 84 -17.18 -1.42 0.00
CA PRO A 84 -18.50 -0.93 -0.37
C PRO A 84 -18.35 0.55 -0.69
N ARG A 85 -18.60 0.91 -1.95
CA ARG A 85 -18.51 2.29 -2.40
C ARG A 85 -19.71 3.02 -1.85
N THR A 86 -19.47 3.95 -0.95
CA THR A 86 -20.54 4.75 -0.35
C THR A 86 -20.71 6.00 -1.19
N VAL A 87 -21.89 6.21 -1.75
CA VAL A 87 -22.21 7.48 -2.40
C VAL A 87 -22.38 8.52 -1.31
N VAL A 88 -21.49 9.51 -1.29
CA VAL A 88 -21.55 10.65 -0.35
C VAL A 88 -22.03 11.89 -1.08
N SER A 89 -22.55 12.86 -0.33
CA SER A 89 -22.88 14.16 -0.90
C SER A 89 -21.62 14.88 -1.37
N GLU A 90 -21.76 15.76 -2.35
CA GLU A 90 -20.65 16.53 -2.89
C GLU A 90 -19.91 17.34 -1.82
N ASN A 91 -20.64 17.93 -0.87
CA ASN A 91 -20.03 18.66 0.24
C ASN A 91 -19.14 17.78 1.11
N VAL A 92 -19.57 16.55 1.39
CA VAL A 92 -18.78 15.60 2.20
C VAL A 92 -17.53 15.16 1.42
N LEU A 93 -17.66 14.88 0.12
CA LEU A 93 -16.53 14.53 -0.73
C LEU A 93 -15.47 15.66 -0.77
N LEU A 94 -15.92 16.91 -0.92
CA LEU A 94 -15.03 18.07 -0.94
C LEU A 94 -14.40 18.33 0.43
N GLN A 95 -15.14 18.10 1.52
CA GLN A 95 -14.59 18.21 2.87
C GLN A 95 -13.51 17.15 3.14
N GLU A 96 -13.71 15.91 2.69
CA GLU A 96 -12.70 14.87 2.77
C GLU A 96 -11.48 15.17 1.89
N ALA A 97 -11.70 15.67 0.67
CA ALA A 97 -10.65 16.13 -0.23
C ALA A 97 -9.80 17.24 0.43
N PHE A 98 -10.45 18.25 1.01
CA PHE A 98 -9.77 19.28 1.79
C PHE A 98 -8.94 18.68 2.94
N HIS A 99 -9.51 17.72 3.67
CA HIS A 99 -8.86 17.07 4.80
C HIS A 99 -7.61 16.27 4.38
N ILE A 100 -7.64 15.59 3.23
CA ILE A 100 -6.48 14.91 2.65
C ILE A 100 -5.32 15.90 2.44
N GLY A 101 -5.62 17.09 1.93
CA GLY A 101 -4.62 18.14 1.73
C GLY A 101 -4.13 18.78 3.03
N ARG A 102 -4.99 18.93 4.03
CA ARG A 102 -4.67 19.60 5.30
C ARG A 102 -3.91 18.72 6.29
N TYR A 103 -4.08 17.39 6.24
CA TYR A 103 -3.40 16.46 7.14
C TYR A 103 -2.64 15.32 6.44
N PRO A 104 -1.84 15.59 5.39
CA PRO A 104 -0.95 14.62 4.79
C PRO A 104 0.22 14.34 5.74
N TYR A 105 0.67 13.08 5.80
CA TYR A 105 1.90 12.71 6.50
C TYR A 105 3.11 13.04 5.61
N VAL A 106 3.44 14.32 5.49
CA VAL A 106 4.54 14.82 4.64
C VAL A 106 5.35 15.87 5.39
N ASP A 107 6.61 16.00 4.97
CA ASP A 107 7.45 17.11 5.38
C ASP A 107 6.96 18.41 4.73
N THR A 108 6.79 19.46 5.52
CA THR A 108 6.34 20.79 5.07
C THR A 108 7.50 21.74 4.75
N SER A 109 8.74 21.31 4.98
CA SER A 109 9.94 22.15 4.91
C SER A 109 10.94 21.60 3.87
N PRO A 110 10.73 21.87 2.57
CA PRO A 110 11.58 21.34 1.50
C PRO A 110 13.03 21.83 1.59
N ASN A 111 13.96 20.90 1.36
CA ASN A 111 15.37 21.23 1.18
C ASN A 111 15.62 21.77 -0.25
N PRO A 112 16.27 22.94 -0.42
CA PRO A 112 16.59 23.53 -1.72
C PRO A 112 17.32 22.59 -2.68
N GLU A 113 18.17 21.69 -2.17
CA GLU A 113 18.96 20.75 -2.99
C GLU A 113 18.16 19.51 -3.44
N HIS A 114 17.02 19.23 -2.79
CA HIS A 114 16.23 18.01 -2.98
C HIS A 114 14.75 18.31 -3.28
N GLN A 115 14.47 19.43 -3.97
CA GLN A 115 13.10 19.87 -4.28
C GLN A 115 12.33 18.83 -5.11
N GLU A 116 12.97 18.18 -6.07
CA GLU A 116 12.33 17.15 -6.90
C GLU A 116 11.90 15.93 -6.08
N GLU A 117 12.76 15.49 -5.14
CA GLU A 117 12.46 14.40 -4.23
C GLU A 117 11.32 14.77 -3.28
N TRP A 118 11.33 15.99 -2.75
CA TRP A 118 10.25 16.50 -1.92
C TRP A 118 8.92 16.53 -2.67
N VAL A 119 8.89 17.04 -3.92
CA VAL A 119 7.71 17.02 -4.79
C VAL A 119 7.20 15.60 -4.98
N GLU A 120 8.08 14.63 -5.22
CA GLU A 120 7.69 13.23 -5.41
C GLU A 120 7.15 12.58 -4.13
N ASN A 121 7.77 12.86 -2.98
CA ASN A 121 7.32 12.37 -1.68
C ASN A 121 5.93 12.91 -1.33
N VAL A 122 5.70 14.21 -1.52
CA VAL A 122 4.39 14.83 -1.31
C VAL A 122 3.36 14.26 -2.27
N ARG A 123 3.72 14.09 -3.55
CA ARG A 123 2.86 13.47 -4.57
C ARG A 123 2.45 12.06 -4.16
N MET A 124 3.38 11.22 -3.72
CA MET A 124 3.08 9.86 -3.28
C MET A 124 2.16 9.83 -2.06
N ALA A 125 2.40 10.68 -1.07
CA ALA A 125 1.60 10.72 0.15
C ALA A 125 0.16 11.20 -0.10
N ILE A 126 0.00 12.30 -0.85
CA ILE A 126 -1.32 12.82 -1.24
C ILE A 126 -2.00 11.83 -2.19
N GLY A 127 -1.26 11.29 -3.16
CA GLY A 127 -1.76 10.31 -4.12
C GLY A 127 -2.29 9.04 -3.47
N GLY A 128 -1.60 8.51 -2.47
CA GLY A 128 -2.08 7.34 -1.70
C GLY A 128 -3.45 7.59 -1.06
N ARG A 129 -3.62 8.74 -0.39
CA ARG A 129 -4.90 9.10 0.23
C ARG A 129 -6.00 9.44 -0.78
N LEU A 130 -5.65 10.06 -1.91
CA LEU A 130 -6.58 10.26 -3.02
C LEU A 130 -7.09 8.91 -3.55
N MET A 131 -6.20 7.92 -3.69
CA MET A 131 -6.61 6.57 -4.11
C MET A 131 -7.56 5.92 -3.10
N ASP A 132 -7.31 6.06 -1.79
CA ASP A 132 -8.23 5.58 -0.76
C ASP A 132 -9.61 6.26 -0.85
N LEU A 133 -9.66 7.56 -1.16
CA LEU A 133 -10.90 8.30 -1.41
C LEU A 133 -11.64 7.76 -2.62
N LEU A 134 -10.96 7.58 -3.76
CA LEU A 134 -11.52 7.05 -5.00
C LEU A 134 -11.98 5.59 -4.87
N ASP A 135 -11.37 4.84 -3.96
CA ASP A 135 -11.75 3.46 -3.65
C ASP A 135 -13.01 3.41 -2.79
N SER A 136 -13.17 4.37 -1.89
CA SER A 136 -14.28 4.46 -0.94
C SER A 136 -15.51 5.17 -1.53
N HIS A 137 -15.30 6.10 -2.45
CA HIS A 137 -16.32 6.95 -3.03
C HIS A 137 -16.22 7.00 -4.56
N PRO A 138 -17.32 6.78 -5.29
CA PRO A 138 -17.33 6.94 -6.73
C PRO A 138 -17.24 8.43 -7.07
N VAL A 139 -16.11 8.85 -7.65
CA VAL A 139 -15.89 10.22 -8.12
C VAL A 139 -16.00 10.24 -9.65
N PRO A 140 -16.95 11.00 -10.23
CA PRO A 140 -17.02 11.19 -11.67
C PRO A 140 -15.71 11.80 -12.20
N PRO A 141 -15.21 11.38 -13.38
CA PRO A 141 -13.98 11.94 -13.96
C PRO A 141 -14.00 13.48 -14.07
N GLU A 142 -15.17 14.05 -14.37
CA GLU A 142 -15.40 15.50 -14.48
C GLU A 142 -15.13 16.25 -13.16
N LYS A 143 -15.35 15.59 -12.02
CA LYS A 143 -15.18 16.18 -10.68
C LYS A 143 -13.76 16.03 -10.14
N LEU A 144 -12.88 15.27 -10.82
CA LEU A 144 -11.49 15.10 -10.38
C LEU A 144 -10.79 16.44 -10.19
N THR A 145 -10.94 17.37 -11.13
CA THR A 145 -10.32 18.69 -11.06
C THR A 145 -10.76 19.46 -9.82
N ILE A 146 -12.05 19.37 -9.47
CA ILE A 146 -12.62 20.05 -8.29
C ILE A 146 -12.04 19.42 -7.01
N VAL A 147 -11.98 18.09 -6.95
CA VAL A 147 -11.39 17.34 -5.82
C VAL A 147 -9.92 17.69 -5.63
N LEU A 148 -9.13 17.73 -6.72
CA LEU A 148 -7.72 18.08 -6.67
C LEU A 148 -7.49 19.52 -6.23
N GLU A 149 -8.30 20.48 -6.71
CA GLU A 149 -8.21 21.86 -6.25
C GLU A 149 -8.56 22.00 -4.76
N GLU A 150 -9.48 21.18 -4.26
CA GLU A 150 -9.84 21.20 -2.84
C GLU A 150 -8.73 20.61 -1.95
N ILE A 151 -8.09 19.52 -2.39
CA ILE A 151 -6.87 18.98 -1.76
C ILE A 151 -5.77 20.05 -1.75
N LYS A 152 -5.57 20.74 -2.87
CA LYS A 152 -4.57 21.81 -3.00
C LYS A 152 -4.83 22.97 -2.07
N LYS A 153 -6.09 23.36 -1.84
CA LYS A 153 -6.46 24.36 -0.83
C LYS A 153 -6.07 23.90 0.58
N GLY A 154 -6.42 22.66 0.94
CA GLY A 154 -6.05 22.08 2.23
C GLY A 154 -4.53 22.06 2.45
N PHE A 155 -3.78 21.70 1.40
CA PHE A 155 -2.31 21.65 1.46
C PHE A 155 -1.67 23.04 1.60
N ARG A 156 -2.20 24.05 0.92
CA ARG A 156 -1.77 25.44 1.12
C ARG A 156 -2.05 25.93 2.54
N GLU A 157 -3.18 25.53 3.12
CA GLU A 157 -3.49 25.90 4.50
C GLU A 157 -2.55 25.23 5.50
N LEU A 158 -2.22 23.94 5.31
CA LEU A 158 -1.19 23.25 6.10
C LEU A 158 0.14 24.01 6.05
N LEU A 159 0.64 24.30 4.85
CA LEU A 159 1.91 25.00 4.66
C LEU A 159 1.88 26.38 5.32
N LYS A 160 0.78 27.12 5.20
CA LYS A 160 0.64 28.43 5.85
C LYS A 160 0.68 28.32 7.38
N VAL A 161 -0.03 27.35 7.97
CA VAL A 161 -0.06 27.14 9.43
C VAL A 161 1.34 26.77 9.92
N HIS A 162 1.97 25.78 9.30
CA HIS A 162 3.32 25.35 9.66
C HIS A 162 4.36 26.44 9.45
N TYR A 163 4.29 27.18 8.34
CA TYR A 163 5.22 28.28 8.08
C TYR A 163 5.09 29.40 9.13
N VAL A 164 3.87 29.71 9.59
CA VAL A 164 3.65 30.70 10.67
C VAL A 164 4.18 30.19 12.01
N GLU A 165 3.98 28.91 12.32
CA GLU A 165 4.49 28.27 13.56
C GLU A 165 6.02 28.13 13.55
N GLU A 166 6.60 27.88 12.38
CA GLU A 166 8.04 27.67 12.16
C GLU A 166 8.80 28.93 11.73
N ALA A 167 8.14 30.10 11.62
CA ALA A 167 8.73 31.38 11.20
C ALA A 167 9.92 31.89 12.07
N GLY A 168 10.41 31.11 13.02
CA GLY A 168 11.66 31.32 13.76
C GLY A 168 12.69 30.18 13.67
N ARG A 169 12.45 29.12 12.87
CA ARG A 169 13.33 27.95 12.74
C ARG A 169 13.44 27.48 11.28
N LEU A 170 14.61 27.75 10.69
CA LEU A 170 15.28 26.88 9.71
C LEU A 170 14.56 26.59 8.37
N SER A 171 13.51 27.31 7.98
CA SER A 171 12.96 27.21 6.62
C SER A 171 13.94 27.86 5.63
N THR A 172 14.64 27.04 4.85
CA THR A 172 15.61 27.50 3.83
C THR A 172 14.96 28.09 2.59
N LEU A 173 13.69 27.75 2.34
CA LEU A 173 12.87 28.30 1.25
C LEU A 173 11.75 29.17 1.83
N SER A 174 11.44 30.26 1.14
CA SER A 174 10.30 31.11 1.41
C SER A 174 8.99 30.41 1.06
N LEU A 175 7.89 30.82 1.69
CA LEU A 175 6.56 30.25 1.42
C LEU A 175 6.16 30.35 -0.06
N ASP A 176 6.56 31.42 -0.74
CA ASP A 176 6.28 31.61 -2.17
C ASP A 176 7.05 30.62 -3.06
N GLU A 177 8.31 30.30 -2.71
CA GLU A 177 9.10 29.27 -3.39
C GLU A 177 8.48 27.89 -3.19
N ILE A 178 8.00 27.57 -1.99
CA ILE A 178 7.28 26.32 -1.72
C ILE A 178 5.98 26.27 -2.54
N TYR A 179 5.25 27.38 -2.61
CA TYR A 179 4.02 27.47 -3.41
C TYR A 179 4.25 27.33 -4.91
N ALA A 180 5.43 27.70 -5.43
CA ALA A 180 5.80 27.49 -6.82
C ALA A 180 6.00 26.00 -7.16
N LEU A 181 6.30 25.14 -6.17
CA LEU A 181 6.44 23.69 -6.36
C LEU A 181 5.09 22.95 -6.39
N ILE A 182 4.05 23.51 -5.77
CA ILE A 182 2.73 22.90 -5.67
C ILE A 182 2.14 22.50 -7.03
N PRO A 183 2.12 23.35 -8.07
CA PRO A 183 1.56 22.98 -9.37
C PRO A 183 2.11 21.66 -9.93
N SER A 184 3.42 21.42 -9.80
CA SER A 184 4.07 20.19 -10.28
C SER A 184 3.53 18.93 -9.59
N ILE A 185 3.24 19.01 -8.28
CA ILE A 185 2.66 17.90 -7.51
C ILE A 185 1.29 17.52 -8.09
N PHE A 186 0.42 18.51 -8.29
CA PHE A 186 -0.97 18.29 -8.70
C PHE A 186 -1.09 17.97 -10.20
N GLU A 187 -0.20 18.50 -11.03
CA GLU A 187 -0.09 18.10 -12.43
C GLU A 187 0.26 16.61 -12.55
N LYS A 188 1.30 16.16 -11.84
CA LYS A 188 1.68 14.74 -11.81
C LYS A 188 0.57 13.84 -11.27
N LEU A 189 -0.19 14.28 -10.25
CA LEU A 189 -1.35 13.53 -9.73
C LEU A 189 -2.48 13.42 -10.74
N SER A 190 -2.76 14.50 -11.49
CA SER A 190 -3.83 14.51 -12.49
C SER A 190 -3.56 13.57 -13.67
N GLN A 191 -2.28 13.34 -13.96
CA GLN A 191 -1.81 12.47 -15.04
C GLN A 191 -1.47 11.05 -14.56
N ASP A 192 -1.60 10.75 -13.26
CA ASP A 192 -1.22 9.45 -12.71
C ASP A 192 -2.12 8.34 -13.29
N PRO A 193 -1.55 7.33 -13.98
CA PRO A 193 -2.32 6.23 -14.57
C PRO A 193 -3.18 5.46 -13.56
N GLN A 194 -2.75 5.40 -12.30
CA GLN A 194 -3.50 4.70 -11.25
C GLN A 194 -4.76 5.46 -10.84
N VAL A 195 -4.66 6.79 -10.71
CA VAL A 195 -5.78 7.69 -10.43
C VAL A 195 -6.80 7.60 -11.57
N LEU A 196 -6.33 7.74 -12.80
CA LEU A 196 -7.18 7.63 -14.00
C LEU A 196 -7.86 6.27 -14.14
N LYS A 197 -7.19 5.19 -13.73
CA LYS A 197 -7.78 3.84 -13.75
C LYS A 197 -8.91 3.70 -12.73
N ARG A 198 -8.77 4.26 -11.52
CA ARG A 198 -9.80 4.17 -10.46
C ARG A 198 -11.05 4.99 -10.80
N LEU A 199 -10.88 6.13 -11.48
CA LEU A 199 -11.98 6.95 -11.98
C LEU A 199 -12.84 6.27 -13.05
N LYS A 200 -12.24 5.35 -13.83
CA LYS A 200 -12.93 4.59 -14.89
C LYS A 200 -13.69 3.36 -14.39
N VAL A 201 -13.56 3.01 -13.11
CA VAL A 201 -14.33 1.90 -12.54
C VAL A 201 -15.74 2.41 -12.28
N ASP A 202 -16.60 2.25 -13.29
CA ASP A 202 -18.03 2.56 -13.22
C ASP A 202 -18.67 1.94 -11.97
N VAL A 203 -19.56 2.70 -11.35
CA VAL A 203 -20.58 2.15 -10.45
C VAL A 203 -21.37 1.12 -11.26
N PRO A 204 -21.49 -0.16 -10.83
CA PRO A 204 -22.38 -1.10 -11.48
C PRO A 204 -23.77 -0.47 -11.58
N LYS A 205 -24.33 -0.40 -12.79
CA LYS A 205 -25.66 0.18 -13.08
C LYS A 205 -26.80 -0.38 -12.23
N GLU A 206 -26.58 -1.49 -11.52
CA GLU A 206 -27.55 -2.18 -10.68
C GLU A 206 -27.92 -1.41 -9.39
N GLU A 207 -27.14 -0.41 -8.97
CA GLU A 207 -27.39 0.34 -7.73
C GLU A 207 -28.09 1.71 -7.93
N GLN A 208 -28.13 2.24 -9.16
CA GLN A 208 -28.90 3.46 -9.47
C GLN A 208 -30.42 3.23 -9.56
N GLU A 209 -30.87 1.98 -9.75
CA GLU A 209 -32.31 1.66 -9.82
C GLU A 209 -32.96 1.37 -8.44
N ARG A 210 -32.20 1.42 -7.34
CA ARG A 210 -32.73 1.13 -5.98
C ARG A 210 -32.90 2.34 -5.06
N LEU A 211 -32.82 3.56 -5.56
CA LEU A 211 -33.25 4.74 -4.80
C LEU A 211 -34.70 5.08 -5.18
N PRO A 212 -35.65 5.03 -4.23
CA PRO A 212 -37.00 5.51 -4.51
C PRO A 212 -36.94 7.02 -4.71
N VAL A 213 -37.41 7.47 -5.88
CA VAL A 213 -37.78 8.87 -6.08
C VAL A 213 -38.88 9.19 -5.06
N LYS A 214 -38.58 10.08 -4.11
CA LYS A 214 -39.58 10.79 -3.33
C LYS A 214 -39.16 12.24 -3.17
#